data_AF-A0A383E5V6-F1
#
_entry.id   AF-A0A383E5V6-F1
#
_cell.length_a   1.000
_cell.length_b   1.000
_cell.length_c   1.000
_cell.angle_alpha   90.00
_cell.angle_beta   90.00
_cell.angle_gamma   90.00
#
_symmetry.space_group_name_H-M   'P 1'
#
loop_
_entity.id
_entity.type
_entity.pdbx_description
1 polymer ?
#
loop_
_entity_poly.entity_id
_entity_poly.type
_entity_poly.pdbx_seq_one_letter_code
_entity_poly.pdbx_strand_id
1 'polypeptide(L)'
;IEDYSHVDGPDIMIVVDKLLTGFDEPKNTVLYIDKPLKEHNLIQAIARVNRLYQDKDFGYLIDYRGILKELDTTIEKYQDLAERTQGGFDIEDIQGLYSSMETEYKKLPTLHSDVWAIFDGVKNKQQPAALSQALSPKIEDIDGQLTDTNLKKRQDFYAALTAFSNCMKVALQSASYFDDKSFDKTRDLYKRDLKAFVEIRQKVKELSEETVNYDAYAEDIRQLLDRHISGV
;
A
#
# COMPACT_ATOMS: atom_id res chain seq x y z
N ILE A 1 -4.39 24.29 -19.62
CA ILE A 1 -4.98 23.46 -18.54
C ILE A 1 -5.53 22.19 -19.16
N GLU A 2 -6.39 22.27 -20.17
CA GLU A 2 -6.90 21.10 -20.92
C GLU A 2 -5.75 20.22 -21.44
N ASP A 3 -4.68 20.83 -21.97
CA ASP A 3 -3.46 20.13 -22.43
C ASP A 3 -2.81 19.21 -21.38
N TYR A 4 -3.00 19.45 -20.08
CA TYR A 4 -2.41 18.63 -19.00
C TYR A 4 -3.03 17.22 -18.94
N SER A 5 -4.28 17.06 -19.38
CA SER A 5 -4.96 15.77 -19.39
C SER A 5 -4.54 14.86 -20.55
N HIS A 6 -3.82 15.41 -21.54
CA HIS A 6 -3.35 14.69 -22.72
C HIS A 6 -2.11 13.85 -22.43
N VAL A 7 -1.94 12.76 -23.19
CA VAL A 7 -0.79 11.84 -23.05
C VAL A 7 0.53 12.55 -23.38
N ASP A 8 0.52 13.48 -24.35
CA ASP A 8 1.68 14.31 -24.71
C ASP A 8 1.69 15.66 -23.97
N GLY A 9 0.90 15.77 -22.91
CA GLY A 9 0.76 16.95 -22.09
C GLY A 9 1.96 17.18 -21.15
N PRO A 10 2.01 18.33 -20.47
CA PRO A 10 3.03 18.60 -19.46
C PRO A 10 2.89 17.68 -18.22
N ASP A 11 4.02 17.17 -17.72
CA ASP A 11 4.07 16.29 -16.53
C ASP A 11 3.87 17.02 -15.19
N ILE A 12 4.17 18.32 -15.13
CA ILE A 12 4.13 19.12 -13.91
C ILE A 12 3.35 20.41 -14.17
N MET A 13 2.42 20.71 -13.27
CA MET A 13 1.69 21.97 -13.25
C MET A 13 1.95 22.73 -11.95
N ILE A 14 2.52 23.93 -12.08
CA ILE A 14 2.78 24.82 -10.94
C ILE A 14 1.59 25.77 -10.75
N VAL A 15 1.03 25.79 -9.55
CA VAL A 15 -0.24 26.47 -9.24
C VAL A 15 -0.09 27.35 -8.01
N VAL A 16 -0.77 28.51 -7.99
CA VAL A 16 -0.73 29.45 -6.86
C VAL A 16 -2.04 29.43 -6.07
N ASP A 17 -3.16 29.82 -6.70
CA ASP A 17 -4.49 29.89 -6.06
C ASP A 17 -5.60 29.19 -6.84
N LYS A 18 -5.54 29.24 -8.18
CA LYS A 18 -6.71 29.01 -9.05
C LYS A 18 -7.09 27.56 -9.31
N LEU A 19 -6.29 26.59 -8.86
CA LEU A 19 -6.54 25.18 -9.14
C LEU A 19 -6.93 24.38 -7.90
N LEU A 20 -7.36 25.09 -6.85
CA LEU A 20 -8.07 24.53 -5.68
C LEU A 20 -9.59 24.58 -5.84
N THR A 21 -10.13 25.14 -6.94
CA THR A 21 -11.56 25.06 -7.30
C THR A 21 -11.70 24.72 -8.79
N GLY A 22 -12.36 23.60 -9.12
CA GLY A 22 -12.76 23.26 -10.49
C GLY A 22 -11.79 22.43 -11.36
N PHE A 23 -10.48 22.46 -11.10
CA PHE A 23 -9.54 21.55 -11.78
C PHE A 23 -9.40 20.22 -11.07
N ASP A 24 -9.44 19.17 -11.87
CA ASP A 24 -9.69 17.83 -11.39
C ASP A 24 -9.23 16.80 -12.41
N GLU A 25 -8.11 16.13 -12.10
CA GLU A 25 -7.47 15.15 -12.97
C GLU A 25 -7.21 13.88 -12.17
N PRO A 26 -7.99 12.80 -12.37
CA PRO A 26 -7.83 11.53 -11.64
C PRO A 26 -6.42 10.93 -11.75
N LYS A 27 -5.71 11.17 -12.86
CA LYS A 27 -4.33 10.72 -13.08
C LYS A 27 -3.31 11.34 -12.13
N ASN A 28 -3.64 12.44 -11.43
CA ASN A 28 -2.69 13.10 -10.55
C ASN A 28 -2.31 12.24 -9.35
N THR A 29 -1.05 11.82 -9.31
CA THR A 29 -0.55 10.92 -8.27
C THR A 29 0.24 11.66 -7.18
N VAL A 30 0.81 12.84 -7.46
CA VAL A 30 1.67 13.57 -6.50
C VAL A 30 1.26 15.03 -6.39
N LEU A 31 1.19 15.56 -5.17
CA LEU A 31 1.01 16.98 -4.88
C LEU A 31 2.15 17.51 -4.02
N TYR A 32 2.86 18.49 -4.57
CA TYR A 32 3.90 19.24 -3.87
C TYR A 32 3.31 20.49 -3.24
N ILE A 33 3.53 20.67 -1.93
CA ILE A 33 2.97 21.78 -1.17
C ILE A 33 4.11 22.63 -0.61
N ASP A 34 4.27 23.82 -1.20
CA ASP A 34 5.09 24.92 -0.65
C ASP A 34 4.23 26.17 -0.41
N LYS A 35 3.05 25.95 0.15
CA LYS A 35 2.11 27.02 0.49
C LYS A 35 1.48 26.73 1.84
N PRO A 36 1.26 27.74 2.71
CA PRO A 36 0.52 27.51 3.92
C PRO A 36 -0.96 27.29 3.55
N LEU A 37 -1.38 26.04 3.51
CA LEU A 37 -2.79 25.66 3.37
C LEU A 37 -3.37 25.52 4.78
N LYS A 38 -4.58 26.03 4.96
CA LYS A 38 -5.30 25.95 6.24
C LYS A 38 -6.58 25.16 6.07
N GLU A 39 -6.86 24.34 7.08
CA GLU A 39 -8.16 23.71 7.31
C GLU A 39 -8.74 23.05 6.05
N HIS A 40 -9.88 23.56 5.57
CA HIS A 40 -10.65 23.02 4.46
C HIS A 40 -9.87 22.98 3.13
N ASN A 41 -8.97 23.94 2.89
CA ASN A 41 -8.20 23.99 1.65
C ASN A 41 -7.21 22.82 1.53
N LEU A 42 -6.72 22.32 2.66
CA LEU A 42 -5.80 21.18 2.70
C LEU A 42 -6.55 19.87 2.43
N ILE A 43 -7.71 19.68 3.05
CA ILE A 43 -8.57 18.50 2.82
C ILE A 43 -9.03 18.45 1.34
N GLN A 44 -9.44 19.59 0.78
CA GLN A 44 -9.81 19.67 -0.63
C GLN A 44 -8.63 19.33 -1.56
N ALA A 45 -7.41 19.76 -1.21
CA ALA A 45 -6.22 19.44 -1.99
C ALA A 45 -5.88 17.94 -1.89
N ILE A 46 -5.94 17.34 -0.70
CA ILE A 46 -5.75 15.89 -0.48
C ILE A 46 -6.75 15.08 -1.31
N ALA A 47 -8.04 15.43 -1.22
CA ALA A 47 -9.11 14.71 -1.90
C ALA A 47 -8.98 14.73 -3.43
N ARG A 48 -8.29 15.72 -4.01
CA ARG A 48 -8.01 15.76 -5.46
C ARG A 48 -6.95 14.77 -5.89
N VAL A 49 -5.93 14.58 -5.05
CA VAL A 49 -4.82 13.67 -5.34
C VAL A 49 -5.23 12.23 -5.07
N ASN A 50 -6.19 11.99 -4.17
CA ASN A 50 -6.66 10.64 -3.84
C ASN A 50 -7.83 10.14 -4.71
N ARG A 51 -8.00 10.67 -5.93
CA ARG A 51 -9.01 10.16 -6.87
C ARG A 51 -8.62 8.82 -7.46
N LEU A 52 -9.59 7.91 -7.53
CA LEU A 52 -9.43 6.59 -8.13
C LEU A 52 -9.08 6.72 -9.61
N TYR A 53 -8.02 6.02 -10.02
CA TYR A 53 -7.59 5.90 -11.40
C TYR A 53 -6.96 4.53 -11.61
N GLN A 54 -6.96 4.02 -12.84
CA GLN A 54 -6.38 2.71 -13.16
C GLN A 54 -4.89 2.69 -12.76
N ASP A 55 -4.46 1.62 -12.07
CA ASP A 55 -3.08 1.41 -11.62
C ASP A 55 -2.56 2.47 -10.62
N LYS A 56 -3.46 3.18 -9.94
CA LYS A 56 -3.14 4.15 -8.88
C LYS A 56 -3.69 3.68 -7.53
N ASP A 57 -2.80 3.18 -6.68
CA ASP A 57 -3.15 2.69 -5.35
C ASP A 57 -3.31 3.82 -4.32
N PHE A 58 -2.46 4.86 -4.41
CA PHE A 58 -2.40 5.96 -3.43
C PHE A 58 -2.01 7.28 -4.09
N GLY A 59 -2.42 8.39 -3.47
CA GLY A 59 -1.90 9.72 -3.74
C GLY A 59 -0.75 10.10 -2.82
N TYR A 60 0.31 10.71 -3.34
CA TYR A 60 1.44 11.21 -2.56
C TYR A 60 1.29 12.70 -2.28
N LEU A 61 1.53 13.10 -1.03
CA LEU A 61 1.66 14.49 -0.62
C LEU A 61 3.09 14.75 -0.16
N ILE A 62 3.73 15.72 -0.79
CA ILE A 62 5.08 16.18 -0.44
C ILE A 62 4.96 17.56 0.18
N ASP A 63 5.09 17.63 1.50
CA ASP A 63 4.94 18.86 2.28
C ASP A 63 6.30 19.45 2.65
N TYR A 64 6.61 20.62 2.10
CA TYR A 64 7.85 21.35 2.39
C TYR A 64 7.75 22.29 3.59
N ARG A 65 6.53 22.50 4.13
CA ARG A 65 6.26 23.48 5.20
C ARG A 65 5.84 22.86 6.52
N GLY A 66 5.61 21.54 6.56
CA GLY A 66 5.18 20.83 7.76
C GLY A 66 3.71 21.07 8.14
N ILE A 67 2.89 21.55 7.19
CA ILE A 67 1.46 21.79 7.38
C ILE A 67 0.67 20.49 7.65
N LEU A 68 1.18 19.33 7.23
CA LEU A 68 0.53 18.05 7.48
C LEU A 68 0.56 17.67 8.97
N LYS A 69 1.45 18.25 9.77
CA LYS A 69 1.43 18.11 11.24
C LYS A 69 0.29 18.91 11.90
N GLU A 70 -0.15 19.99 11.26
CA GLU A 70 -1.32 20.77 11.70
C GLU A 70 -2.64 20.15 11.23
N LEU A 71 -2.58 19.19 10.30
CA LEU A 71 -3.72 18.45 9.79
C LEU A 71 -4.32 17.53 10.85
N ASP A 72 -3.50 16.89 11.70
CA ASP A 72 -3.96 16.00 12.79
C ASP A 72 -5.00 16.71 13.67
N THR A 73 -4.69 17.93 14.12
CA THR A 73 -5.60 18.76 14.94
C THR A 73 -6.80 19.29 14.15
N THR A 74 -6.67 19.43 12.84
CA THR A 74 -7.73 19.93 11.96
C THR A 74 -8.76 18.86 11.66
N ILE A 75 -8.32 17.63 11.36
CA ILE A 75 -9.18 16.48 11.12
C ILE A 75 -10.03 16.22 12.36
N GLU A 76 -9.42 16.20 13.56
CA GLU A 76 -10.15 16.08 14.83
C GLU A 76 -11.24 17.15 14.99
N LYS A 77 -10.95 18.41 14.66
CA LYS A 77 -11.93 19.51 14.71
C LYS A 77 -13.01 19.43 13.64
N TYR A 78 -12.67 18.90 12.46
CA TYR A 78 -13.61 18.73 11.35
C TYR A 78 -14.55 17.54 11.61
N GLN A 79 -14.06 16.50 12.30
CA GLN A 79 -14.86 15.38 12.82
C GLN A 79 -15.91 15.89 13.81
N ASP A 80 -15.50 16.70 14.79
CA ASP A 80 -16.40 17.34 15.76
C ASP A 80 -17.50 18.18 15.08
N LEU A 81 -17.21 18.78 13.92
CA LEU A 81 -18.15 19.56 13.12
C LEU A 81 -19.07 18.69 12.24
N ALA A 82 -18.53 17.61 11.67
CA ALA A 82 -19.24 16.66 10.80
C ALA A 82 -20.16 15.72 11.57
N GLU A 83 -19.79 15.29 12.78
CA GLU A 83 -20.69 14.54 13.69
C GLU A 83 -21.94 15.37 14.06
N ARG A 84 -21.79 16.69 14.15
CA ARG A 84 -22.89 17.62 14.45
C ARG A 84 -23.82 17.89 13.25
N THR A 85 -23.41 17.52 12.03
CA THR A 85 -24.18 17.74 10.80
C THR A 85 -24.34 16.40 10.07
N GLN A 86 -25.48 15.73 10.25
CA GLN A 86 -25.82 14.37 9.78
C GLN A 86 -25.30 13.97 8.37
N GLY A 87 -24.02 13.63 8.28
CA GLY A 87 -23.32 13.26 7.05
C GLY A 87 -21.83 13.01 7.27
N GLY A 88 -21.43 12.59 8.47
CA GLY A 88 -20.05 12.35 8.83
C GLY A 88 -19.47 11.11 8.13
N PHE A 89 -18.25 11.26 7.60
CA PHE A 89 -17.37 10.15 7.24
C PHE A 89 -16.87 9.48 8.53
N ASP A 90 -16.75 8.15 8.54
CA ASP A 90 -16.26 7.42 9.72
C ASP A 90 -14.80 7.81 10.00
N ILE A 91 -14.47 8.00 11.29
CA ILE A 91 -13.13 8.40 11.76
C ILE A 91 -12.06 7.43 11.25
N GLU A 92 -12.41 6.15 11.15
CA GLU A 92 -11.59 5.05 10.65
C GLU A 92 -11.27 5.21 9.15
N ASP A 93 -12.20 5.77 8.36
CA ASP A 93 -12.00 6.03 6.93
C ASP A 93 -11.02 7.18 6.69
N ILE A 94 -10.92 8.15 7.61
CA ILE A 94 -10.04 9.32 7.47
C ILE A 94 -8.66 9.08 8.10
N GLN A 95 -8.58 8.35 9.22
CA GLN A 95 -7.30 8.01 9.87
C GLN A 95 -6.40 7.16 8.96
N GLY A 96 -6.97 6.48 7.96
CA GLY A 96 -6.24 5.77 6.91
C GLY A 96 -5.84 6.60 5.69
N LEU A 97 -6.41 7.81 5.48
CA LEU A 97 -6.14 8.64 4.28
C LEU A 97 -4.75 9.27 4.27
N TYR A 98 -4.12 9.39 5.44
CA TYR A 98 -2.80 9.99 5.58
C TYR A 98 -2.01 9.26 6.67
N SER A 99 -1.12 8.36 6.25
CA SER A 99 -0.11 7.78 7.15
C SER A 99 1.22 8.49 6.90
N SER A 100 1.83 9.04 7.95
CA SER A 100 3.18 9.58 7.83
C SER A 100 4.12 8.46 7.40
N MET A 101 4.79 8.65 6.26
CA MET A 101 5.83 7.77 5.76
C MET A 101 6.96 7.53 6.78
N GLU A 102 7.08 8.44 7.77
CA GLU A 102 8.03 8.35 8.88
C GLU A 102 7.67 7.28 9.93
N THR A 103 6.45 6.75 9.95
CA THR A 103 6.05 5.74 10.95
C THR A 103 5.38 4.51 10.36
N GLU A 104 5.02 4.51 9.07
CA GLU A 104 4.37 3.38 8.41
C GLU A 104 5.18 2.08 8.53
N TYR A 105 6.51 2.17 8.47
CA TYR A 105 7.40 1.01 8.63
C TYR A 105 7.24 0.30 9.98
N LYS A 106 6.67 0.96 11.01
CA LYS A 106 6.43 0.35 12.32
C LYS A 106 5.37 -0.74 12.29
N LYS A 107 4.58 -0.83 11.21
CA LYS A 107 3.62 -1.93 10.98
C LYS A 107 4.29 -3.22 10.49
N LEU A 108 5.55 -3.15 10.01
CA LEU A 108 6.28 -4.30 9.46
C LEU A 108 6.30 -5.53 10.39
N PRO A 109 6.51 -5.43 11.72
CA PRO A 109 6.52 -6.61 12.59
C PRO A 109 5.19 -7.35 12.61
N THR A 110 4.08 -6.62 12.68
CA THR A 110 2.73 -7.21 12.67
C THR A 110 2.42 -7.81 11.30
N LEU A 111 2.63 -7.05 10.22
CA LEU A 111 2.34 -7.52 8.87
C LEU A 111 3.20 -8.73 8.47
N HIS A 112 4.46 -8.76 8.90
CA HIS A 112 5.35 -9.91 8.73
C HIS A 112 4.85 -11.14 9.49
N SER A 113 4.39 -10.94 10.74
CA SER A 113 3.77 -12.01 11.53
C SER A 113 2.49 -12.54 10.89
N ASP A 114 1.66 -11.66 10.33
CA ASP A 114 0.39 -12.04 9.69
C ASP A 114 0.63 -12.94 8.47
N VAL A 115 1.65 -12.66 7.65
CA VAL A 115 2.02 -13.54 6.52
C VAL A 115 2.46 -14.92 7.04
N TRP A 116 3.25 -14.96 8.11
CA TRP A 116 3.72 -16.22 8.70
C TRP A 116 2.61 -17.03 9.38
N ALA A 117 1.59 -16.37 9.92
CA ALA A 117 0.44 -17.00 10.59
C ALA A 117 -0.35 -17.90 9.61
N ILE A 118 -0.40 -17.55 8.32
CA ILE A 118 -0.99 -18.39 7.27
C ILE A 118 -0.37 -19.80 7.24
N PHE A 119 0.89 -19.92 7.67
CA PHE A 119 1.65 -21.15 7.63
C PHE A 119 1.76 -21.86 8.98
N ASP A 120 1.01 -21.48 10.03
CA ASP A 120 1.13 -22.10 11.36
C ASP A 120 0.90 -23.61 11.40
N GLY A 121 0.04 -24.14 10.52
CA GLY A 121 -0.15 -25.58 10.35
C GLY A 121 0.94 -26.32 9.54
N VAL A 122 1.95 -25.61 9.02
CA VAL A 122 2.98 -26.19 8.14
C VAL A 122 4.19 -26.64 8.96
N LYS A 123 4.47 -27.94 8.96
CA LYS A 123 5.57 -28.54 9.76
C LYS A 123 6.97 -28.05 9.34
N ASN A 124 7.22 -27.95 8.04
CA ASN A 124 8.55 -27.64 7.49
C ASN A 124 8.60 -26.23 6.89
N LYS A 125 8.33 -25.20 7.71
CA LYS A 125 8.27 -23.79 7.24
C LYS A 125 9.57 -23.29 6.55
N GLN A 126 10.70 -23.94 6.80
CA GLN A 126 12.00 -23.63 6.19
C GLN A 126 12.11 -24.07 4.72
N GLN A 127 11.19 -24.91 4.23
CA GLN A 127 11.21 -25.40 2.85
C GLN A 127 10.19 -24.64 2.01
N PRO A 128 10.61 -23.84 1.01
CA PRO A 128 9.69 -23.10 0.14
C PRO A 128 8.66 -23.99 -0.56
N ALA A 129 9.03 -25.25 -0.86
CA ALA A 129 8.13 -26.25 -1.41
C ALA A 129 6.98 -26.60 -0.46
N ALA A 130 7.25 -26.72 0.85
CA ALA A 130 6.22 -27.03 1.83
C ALA A 130 5.21 -25.87 1.99
N LEU A 131 5.70 -24.62 1.94
CA LEU A 131 4.85 -23.43 1.98
C LEU A 131 3.97 -23.32 0.72
N SER A 132 4.55 -23.55 -0.46
CA SER A 132 3.81 -23.56 -1.73
C SER A 132 2.76 -24.67 -1.78
N GLN A 133 3.11 -25.87 -1.31
CA GLN A 133 2.17 -27.01 -1.24
C GLN A 133 0.99 -26.71 -0.31
N ALA A 134 1.23 -26.01 0.81
CA ALA A 134 0.20 -25.66 1.77
C ALA A 134 -0.83 -24.65 1.24
N LEU A 135 -0.56 -24.05 0.08
CA LEU A 135 -1.42 -23.09 -0.61
C LEU A 135 -1.96 -23.65 -1.94
N SER A 136 -1.36 -24.70 -2.50
CA SER A 136 -1.78 -25.27 -3.79
C SER A 136 -3.25 -25.70 -3.78
N PRO A 137 -3.98 -25.62 -4.90
CA PRO A 137 -5.38 -26.02 -4.97
C PRO A 137 -5.61 -27.42 -4.41
N LYS A 138 -6.63 -27.54 -3.57
CA LYS A 138 -7.03 -28.83 -2.98
C LYS A 138 -8.51 -29.05 -3.24
N ILE A 139 -8.77 -29.66 -4.39
CA ILE A 139 -10.11 -29.97 -4.86
C ILE A 139 -10.65 -31.17 -4.08
N GLU A 140 -11.74 -30.96 -3.37
CA GLU A 140 -12.50 -32.00 -2.67
C GLU A 140 -13.96 -31.95 -3.10
N ASP A 141 -14.62 -33.10 -3.09
CA ASP A 141 -16.08 -33.18 -3.29
C ASP A 141 -16.76 -32.89 -1.95
N ILE A 142 -17.47 -31.76 -1.88
CA ILE A 142 -18.28 -31.36 -0.74
C ILE A 142 -19.72 -31.23 -1.26
N ASP A 143 -20.60 -32.12 -0.78
CA ASP A 143 -22.02 -32.15 -1.16
C ASP A 143 -22.26 -32.26 -2.69
N GLY A 144 -21.41 -32.97 -3.42
CA GLY A 144 -21.50 -33.14 -4.88
C GLY A 144 -20.91 -31.97 -5.66
N GLN A 145 -20.24 -31.03 -5.01
CA GLN A 145 -19.56 -29.89 -5.63
C GLN A 145 -18.05 -29.98 -5.42
N LEU A 146 -17.31 -29.94 -6.53
CA LEU A 146 -15.86 -29.81 -6.51
C LEU A 146 -15.46 -28.44 -5.96
N THR A 147 -14.92 -28.43 -4.75
CA THR A 147 -14.59 -27.22 -4.01
C THR A 147 -13.10 -27.19 -3.70
N ASP A 148 -12.45 -26.06 -3.99
CA ASP A 148 -11.07 -25.84 -3.56
C ASP A 148 -11.02 -25.38 -2.10
N THR A 149 -10.72 -26.33 -1.21
CA THR A 149 -10.65 -26.09 0.23
C THR A 149 -9.50 -25.15 0.64
N ASN A 150 -8.51 -24.94 -0.23
CA ASN A 150 -7.40 -24.02 0.01
C ASN A 150 -7.63 -22.61 -0.54
N LEU A 151 -8.73 -22.36 -1.25
CA LEU A 151 -8.99 -21.07 -1.91
C LEU A 151 -8.95 -19.90 -0.92
N LYS A 152 -9.67 -20.00 0.20
CA LYS A 152 -9.71 -18.93 1.22
C LYS A 152 -8.31 -18.67 1.79
N LYS A 153 -7.57 -19.72 2.13
CA LYS A 153 -6.21 -19.61 2.66
C LYS A 153 -5.24 -18.95 1.67
N ARG A 154 -5.37 -19.25 0.37
CA ARG A 154 -4.60 -18.55 -0.68
C ARG A 154 -4.94 -17.08 -0.77
N GLN A 155 -6.22 -16.73 -0.76
CA GLN A 155 -6.66 -15.35 -0.82
C GLN A 155 -6.13 -14.55 0.40
N ASP A 156 -6.18 -15.15 1.59
CA ASP A 156 -5.65 -14.55 2.81
C ASP A 156 -4.13 -14.34 2.73
N PHE A 157 -3.38 -15.32 2.19
CA PHE A 157 -1.96 -15.17 1.90
C PHE A 157 -1.68 -14.00 0.96
N TYR A 158 -2.42 -13.90 -0.16
CA TYR A 158 -2.22 -12.82 -1.12
C TYR A 158 -2.51 -11.45 -0.53
N ALA A 159 -3.57 -11.33 0.28
CA ALA A 159 -3.91 -10.09 0.97
C ALA A 159 -2.83 -9.69 1.98
N ALA A 160 -2.43 -10.62 2.86
CA ALA A 160 -1.38 -10.36 3.86
C ALA A 160 -0.03 -9.99 3.21
N LEU A 161 0.36 -10.72 2.15
CA LEU A 161 1.58 -10.43 1.41
C LEU A 161 1.52 -9.05 0.74
N THR A 162 0.38 -8.65 0.19
CA THR A 162 0.21 -7.33 -0.44
C THR A 162 0.38 -6.22 0.60
N ALA A 163 -0.25 -6.34 1.77
CA ALA A 163 -0.10 -5.38 2.85
C ALA A 163 1.37 -5.27 3.32
N PHE A 164 2.04 -6.41 3.55
CA PHE A 164 3.44 -6.44 3.95
C PHE A 164 4.36 -5.83 2.87
N SER A 165 4.14 -6.15 1.59
CA SER A 165 4.93 -5.64 0.47
C SER A 165 4.79 -4.12 0.31
N ASN A 166 3.57 -3.59 0.45
CA ASN A 166 3.31 -2.16 0.38
C ASN A 166 4.01 -1.41 1.52
N CYS A 167 3.89 -1.92 2.75
CA CYS A 167 4.57 -1.35 3.90
C CYS A 167 6.10 -1.38 3.71
N MET A 168 6.65 -2.47 3.15
CA MET A 168 8.07 -2.56 2.83
C MET A 168 8.50 -1.57 1.74
N LYS A 169 7.68 -1.37 0.69
CA LYS A 169 7.96 -0.38 -0.37
C LYS A 169 8.10 1.02 0.20
N VAL A 170 7.21 1.39 1.12
CA VAL A 170 7.25 2.67 1.84
C VAL A 170 8.48 2.73 2.76
N ALA A 171 8.74 1.68 3.53
CA ALA A 171 9.87 1.61 4.46
C ALA A 171 11.23 1.81 3.76
N LEU A 172 11.45 1.16 2.62
CA LEU A 172 12.71 1.24 1.86
C LEU A 172 12.97 2.61 1.23
N GLN A 173 11.96 3.47 1.18
CA GLN A 173 12.06 4.86 0.72
C GLN A 173 12.14 5.86 1.89
N SER A 174 11.97 5.40 3.14
CA SER A 174 11.93 6.24 4.34
C SER A 174 13.31 6.33 5.00
N ALA A 175 13.84 7.55 5.15
CA ALA A 175 15.10 7.77 5.89
C ALA A 175 14.96 7.33 7.36
N SER A 176 13.83 7.65 8.00
CA SER A 176 13.54 7.29 9.39
C SER A 176 13.58 5.77 9.63
N TYR A 177 13.23 4.96 8.63
CA TYR A 177 13.34 3.50 8.72
C TYR A 177 14.79 3.02 8.86
N PHE A 178 15.72 3.66 8.15
CA PHE A 178 17.16 3.34 8.22
C PHE A 178 17.83 3.91 9.48
N ASP A 179 17.30 4.99 10.03
CA ASP A 179 17.79 5.56 11.29
C ASP A 179 17.27 4.81 12.54
N ASP A 180 16.14 4.10 12.41
CA ASP A 180 15.55 3.34 13.52
C ASP A 180 16.29 2.03 13.81
N LYS A 181 17.18 2.08 14.80
CA LYS A 181 18.02 0.95 15.24
C LYS A 181 17.24 -0.28 15.71
N SER A 182 15.96 -0.15 16.06
CA SER A 182 15.14 -1.32 16.45
C SER A 182 14.96 -2.31 15.29
N PHE A 183 15.13 -1.84 14.05
CA PHE A 183 15.01 -2.65 12.84
C PHE A 183 16.35 -3.18 12.31
N ASP A 184 17.51 -2.74 12.82
CA ASP A 184 18.84 -3.10 12.27
C ASP A 184 19.03 -4.61 12.06
N LYS A 185 18.51 -5.42 12.99
CA LYS A 185 18.63 -6.89 12.94
C LYS A 185 17.52 -7.56 12.12
N THR A 186 16.44 -6.87 11.80
CA THR A 186 15.25 -7.42 11.13
C THR A 186 15.10 -6.96 9.68
N ARG A 187 15.75 -5.86 9.24
CA ARG A 187 15.63 -5.38 7.84
C ARG A 187 15.94 -6.47 6.82
N ASP A 188 17.06 -7.16 6.99
CA ASP A 188 17.49 -8.21 6.06
C ASP A 188 16.60 -9.45 6.14
N LEU A 189 16.07 -9.76 7.33
CA LEU A 189 15.08 -10.82 7.48
C LEU A 189 13.81 -10.50 6.69
N TYR A 190 13.26 -9.30 6.85
CA TYR A 190 12.04 -8.90 6.16
C TYR A 190 12.22 -8.84 4.64
N LYS A 191 13.37 -8.34 4.16
CA LYS A 191 13.70 -8.36 2.73
C LYS A 191 13.78 -9.79 2.17
N ARG A 192 14.46 -10.70 2.89
CA ARG A 192 14.61 -12.10 2.49
C ARG A 192 13.25 -12.82 2.46
N ASP A 193 12.46 -12.64 3.51
CA ASP A 193 11.15 -13.28 3.63
C ASP A 193 10.19 -12.73 2.57
N LEU A 194 10.20 -11.41 2.32
CA LEU A 194 9.41 -10.80 1.23
C LEU A 194 9.75 -11.45 -0.12
N LYS A 195 11.04 -11.60 -0.44
CA LYS A 195 11.48 -12.28 -1.67
C LYS A 195 10.94 -13.71 -1.74
N ALA A 196 11.11 -14.49 -0.67
CA ALA A 196 10.63 -15.86 -0.62
C ALA A 196 9.10 -15.96 -0.78
N PHE A 197 8.33 -15.05 -0.15
CA PHE A 197 6.87 -15.04 -0.28
C PHE A 197 6.39 -14.64 -1.68
N VAL A 198 7.08 -13.71 -2.36
CA VAL A 198 6.78 -13.35 -3.75
C VAL A 198 7.00 -14.55 -4.68
N GLU A 199 8.10 -15.30 -4.49
CA GLU A 199 8.38 -16.53 -5.24
C GLU A 199 7.32 -17.61 -4.97
N ILE A 200 6.88 -17.77 -3.72
CA ILE A 200 5.79 -18.68 -3.35
C ILE A 200 4.48 -18.27 -4.05
N ARG A 201 4.13 -16.98 -4.03
CA ARG A 201 2.92 -16.46 -4.70
C ARG A 201 2.94 -16.79 -6.19
N GLN A 202 4.06 -16.55 -6.87
CA GLN A 202 4.21 -16.86 -8.28
C GLN A 202 3.97 -18.35 -8.55
N LYS A 203 4.65 -19.23 -7.79
CA LYS A 203 4.50 -20.67 -7.95
C LYS A 203 3.07 -21.16 -7.67
N VAL A 204 2.41 -20.61 -6.65
CA VAL A 204 1.03 -20.99 -6.32
C VAL A 204 0.06 -20.56 -7.43
N LYS A 205 0.25 -19.38 -8.03
CA LYS A 205 -0.54 -18.92 -9.18
C LYS A 205 -0.38 -19.82 -10.41
N GLU A 206 0.85 -20.25 -10.70
CA GLU A 206 1.11 -21.20 -11.79
C GLU A 206 0.37 -22.53 -11.57
N LEU A 207 0.29 -22.98 -10.31
CA LEU A 207 -0.40 -24.23 -9.95
C LEU A 207 -1.93 -24.10 -9.89
N SER A 208 -2.47 -22.89 -9.73
CA SER A 208 -3.92 -22.65 -9.59
C SER A 208 -4.63 -22.25 -10.87
N GLU A 209 -3.91 -22.10 -11.98
CA GLU A 209 -4.43 -21.56 -13.25
C GLU A 209 -5.14 -20.20 -13.07
N GLU A 210 -4.84 -19.48 -11.97
CA GLU A 210 -5.42 -18.17 -11.67
C GLU A 210 -4.81 -17.12 -12.62
N THR A 211 -5.42 -16.95 -13.80
CA THR A 211 -5.09 -15.88 -14.76
C THR A 211 -5.61 -14.54 -14.24
N VAL A 212 -4.94 -13.97 -13.23
CA VAL A 212 -5.14 -12.56 -12.89
C VAL A 212 -3.82 -11.82 -13.08
N ASN A 213 -3.84 -10.98 -14.12
CA ASN A 213 -2.78 -10.07 -14.52
C ASN A 213 -2.48 -9.11 -13.35
N TYR A 214 -1.39 -9.40 -12.65
CA TYR A 214 -0.77 -8.54 -11.63
C TYR A 214 0.71 -8.38 -11.98
N ASP A 215 1.05 -8.45 -13.27
CA ASP A 215 2.44 -8.44 -13.73
C ASP A 215 3.11 -7.12 -13.32
N ALA A 216 2.39 -6.00 -13.35
CA ALA A 216 2.90 -4.70 -12.90
C ALA A 216 3.27 -4.67 -11.40
N TYR A 217 2.41 -5.15 -10.50
CA TYR A 217 2.67 -5.12 -9.05
C TYR A 217 3.80 -6.07 -8.64
N ALA A 218 3.82 -7.27 -9.23
CA ALA A 218 4.87 -8.25 -8.98
C ALA A 218 6.22 -7.77 -9.54
N GLU A 219 6.22 -7.12 -10.71
CA GLU A 219 7.41 -6.56 -11.33
C GLU A 219 7.96 -5.36 -10.54
N ASP A 220 7.10 -4.46 -10.06
CA ASP A 220 7.45 -3.37 -9.16
C ASP A 220 8.16 -3.88 -7.88
N ILE A 221 7.59 -4.90 -7.24
CA ILE A 221 8.19 -5.50 -6.04
C ILE A 221 9.51 -6.18 -6.38
N ARG A 222 9.59 -6.90 -7.50
CA ARG A 222 10.85 -7.54 -7.94
C ARG A 222 11.94 -6.51 -8.17
N GLN A 223 11.66 -5.45 -8.94
CA GLN A 223 12.62 -4.38 -9.20
C GLN A 223 13.07 -3.70 -7.90
N LEU A 224 12.14 -3.49 -6.98
CA LEU A 224 12.43 -2.91 -5.67
C LEU A 224 13.30 -3.86 -4.81
N LEU A 225 12.98 -5.16 -4.78
CA LEU A 225 13.81 -6.17 -4.11
C LEU A 225 15.20 -6.21 -4.73
N ASP A 226 15.33 -6.24 -6.05
CA ASP A 226 16.62 -6.29 -6.74
C ASP A 226 17.47 -5.05 -6.43
N ARG A 227 16.87 -3.85 -6.40
CA ARG A 227 17.56 -2.62 -6.04
C ARG A 227 18.11 -2.63 -4.61
N HIS A 228 17.40 -3.26 -3.67
CA HIS A 228 17.71 -3.20 -2.24
C HIS A 228 18.30 -4.49 -1.64
N ILE A 229 18.35 -5.59 -2.41
CA ILE A 229 18.88 -6.90 -2.01
C ILE A 229 20.12 -7.26 -2.84
N SER A 230 20.21 -6.87 -4.12
CA SER A 230 21.34 -7.22 -5.00
C SER A 230 22.52 -6.23 -4.93
N GLY A 231 22.56 -5.38 -3.90
CA GLY A 231 23.61 -4.39 -3.65
C GLY A 231 24.54 -4.76 -2.49
N VAL A 232 25.16 -5.94 -2.56
CA VAL A 232 26.45 -6.31 -1.91
C VAL A 232 27.19 -7.27 -2.83
#